data_AF-A0A4P8SAV7-F1
#
_entry.id   AF-A0A4P8SAV7-F1
#
_cell.length_a   1.000
_cell.length_b   1.000
_cell.length_c   1.000
_cell.angle_alpha   90.00
_cell.angle_beta   90.00
_cell.angle_gamma   90.00
#
_symmetry.space_group_name_H-M   'P 1'
#
loop_
_entity.id
_entity.type
_entity.pdbx_description
1 polymer ?
#
loop_
_entity_poly.entity_id
_entity_poly.type
_entity_poly.pdbx_seq_one_letter_code
_entity_poly.pdbx_strand_id
1 'polypeptide(L)' 'MQNDHHQYTITGTNIEEVKRKNAESGLSYKEVMAYLAKTGGKNTKMFSDTEVEEVKRHIHPN' A
#
# COMPACT_ATOMS: atom_id res chain seq x y z
N MET A 1 -31.03 17.98 -13.11
CA MET A 1 -31.34 16.85 -12.20
C MET A 1 -30.27 15.79 -12.46
N GLN A 2 -29.63 15.31 -11.40
CA GLN A 2 -28.39 14.52 -11.43
C GLN A 2 -28.56 13.17 -12.16
N ASN A 3 -27.44 12.67 -12.71
CA ASN A 3 -27.35 11.47 -13.53
C ASN A 3 -27.46 10.18 -12.69
N ASP A 4 -28.67 9.70 -12.42
CA ASP A 4 -28.93 8.49 -11.60
C ASP A 4 -28.79 7.14 -12.34
N HIS A 5 -28.35 7.13 -13.61
CA HIS A 5 -28.32 5.91 -14.44
C HIS A 5 -27.07 5.03 -14.31
N HIS A 6 -26.11 5.35 -13.42
CA HIS A 6 -24.84 4.61 -13.31
C HIS A 6 -24.63 3.89 -11.96
N GLN A 7 -25.68 3.69 -11.16
CA GLN A 7 -25.52 3.03 -9.86
C GLN A 7 -25.32 1.52 -9.95
N TYR A 8 -25.80 0.87 -11.02
CA TYR A 8 -25.70 -0.58 -11.20
C TYR A 8 -25.01 -0.93 -12.52
N THR A 9 -24.20 -1.99 -12.52
CA THR A 9 -23.65 -2.57 -13.76
C THR A 9 -24.73 -3.34 -14.53
N ILE A 10 -24.44 -3.75 -15.77
CA ILE A 10 -25.34 -4.58 -16.60
C ILE A 10 -25.69 -5.91 -15.89
N THR A 11 -24.80 -6.39 -15.02
CA THR A 11 -25.00 -7.59 -14.20
C THR A 11 -25.69 -7.31 -12.86
N GLY A 12 -26.15 -6.07 -12.61
CA GLY A 12 -26.87 -5.68 -11.39
C GLY A 12 -25.97 -5.37 -10.17
N THR A 13 -24.68 -5.10 -10.37
CA THR A 13 -23.77 -4.81 -9.26
C THR A 13 -23.86 -3.34 -8.85
N ASN A 14 -24.18 -3.06 -7.60
CA ASN A 14 -24.20 -1.69 -7.06
C ASN A 14 -22.77 -1.12 -6.93
N ILE A 15 -22.47 -0.07 -7.68
CA ILE A 15 -21.14 0.55 -7.75
C ILE A 15 -20.80 1.29 -6.45
N GLU A 16 -21.76 1.95 -5.81
CA GLU A 16 -21.53 2.68 -4.56
C GLU A 16 -21.21 1.74 -3.41
N GLU A 17 -21.93 0.62 -3.33
CA GLU A 17 -21.67 -0.41 -2.32
C GLU A 17 -20.29 -1.05 -2.51
N VAL A 18 -19.89 -1.32 -3.76
CA VAL A 18 -18.56 -1.87 -4.07
C VAL A 18 -17.46 -0.88 -3.67
N LYS A 19 -17.62 0.42 -3.96
CA LYS A 19 -16.66 1.45 -3.54
C LYS A 19 -16.52 1.51 -2.02
N ARG A 20 -17.64 1.45 -1.29
CA ARG A 20 -17.63 1.43 0.18
C ARG A 20 -16.89 0.20 0.72
N LYS A 21 -17.20 -1.00 0.20
CA LYS A 21 -16.53 -2.24 0.61
C LYS A 21 -15.04 -2.23 0.26
N ASN A 22 -14.65 -1.68 -0.87
CA ASN A 22 -13.24 -1.55 -1.24
C ASN A 22 -12.50 -0.60 -0.27
N ALA A 23 -13.12 0.51 0.15
CA ALA A 23 -12.53 1.39 1.15
C ALA A 23 -12.38 0.70 2.53
N GLU A 24 -13.27 -0.23 2.86
CA GLU A 24 -13.24 -1.01 4.10
C GLU A 24 -12.35 -2.27 4.02
N SER A 25 -11.90 -2.67 2.84
CA SER A 25 -11.17 -3.93 2.61
C SER A 25 -9.70 -3.92 3.05
N GLY A 26 -9.20 -2.77 3.51
CA GLY A 26 -7.83 -2.61 3.98
C GLY A 26 -6.81 -2.39 2.84
N LEU A 27 -5.54 -2.63 3.13
CA LEU A 27 -4.44 -2.39 2.18
C LEU A 27 -4.47 -3.40 1.04
N SER A 28 -4.26 -2.93 -0.18
CA SER A 28 -4.00 -3.80 -1.32
C SER A 28 -2.69 -4.56 -1.14
N TYR A 29 -2.53 -5.66 -1.88
CA TYR A 29 -1.31 -6.46 -1.86
C TYR A 29 -0.03 -5.62 -2.05
N LYS A 30 -0.03 -4.66 -2.98
CA LYS A 30 1.13 -3.80 -3.23
C LYS A 30 1.41 -2.86 -2.07
N GLU A 31 0.37 -2.33 -1.43
CA GLU A 31 0.51 -1.46 -0.27
C GLU A 31 1.00 -2.24 0.96
N VAL A 32 0.53 -3.49 1.14
CA VAL A 32 1.06 -4.40 2.16
C VAL A 32 2.55 -4.67 1.91
N MET A 33 2.94 -5.00 0.68
CA MET A 33 4.35 -5.22 0.35
C MET A 33 5.21 -3.98 0.60
N ALA A 34 4.73 -2.79 0.22
CA ALA A 34 5.44 -1.53 0.50
C ALA A 34 5.56 -1.26 2.00
N TYR A 35 4.51 -1.52 2.78
CA TYR A 35 4.54 -1.39 4.24
C TYR A 35 5.52 -2.38 4.89
N LEU A 36 5.53 -3.63 4.44
CA LEU A 36 6.47 -4.64 4.91
C LEU A 36 7.91 -4.30 4.53
N ALA A 37 8.14 -3.78 3.32
CA ALA A 37 9.45 -3.31 2.89
C ALA A 37 9.99 -2.19 3.79
N LYS A 38 9.15 -1.21 4.16
CA LYS A 38 9.53 -0.13 5.10
C LYS A 38 9.82 -0.63 6.51
N THR A 39 9.00 -1.57 7.00
CA THR A 39 9.12 -2.06 8.38
C THR A 39 10.23 -3.08 8.57
N GLY A 40 10.66 -3.72 7.48
CA GLY A 40 11.69 -4.74 7.47
C GLY A 40 11.23 -6.10 7.96
N GLY A 41 12.03 -7.12 7.62
CA GLY A 41 11.86 -8.47 8.16
C GLY A 41 12.14 -8.54 9.67
N LYS A 42 11.72 -9.64 10.31
CA LYS A 42 12.08 -9.93 11.71
C LYS A 42 13.60 -9.89 11.86
N ASN A 43 14.11 -9.04 12.75
CA ASN A 43 15.54 -8.78 12.98
C ASN A 43 16.30 -8.07 11.83
N THR A 44 15.62 -7.57 10.80
CA THR A 44 16.27 -6.83 9.69
C THR A 44 15.72 -5.42 9.48
N LYS A 45 14.89 -4.92 10.41
CA LYS A 45 14.35 -3.54 10.39
C LYS A 45 15.44 -2.47 10.22
N MET A 46 16.63 -2.70 10.80
CA MET A 46 17.79 -1.80 10.65
C MET A 46 18.35 -1.70 9.21
N PHE A 47 18.00 -2.65 8.34
CA PHE A 47 18.49 -2.74 6.96
C PHE A 47 17.44 -2.33 5.91
N SER A 48 16.26 -1.90 6.35
CA SER A 48 15.07 -1.81 5.49
C SER A 48 14.84 -0.42 4.89
N ASP A 49 15.29 0.62 5.60
CA ASP A 49 15.34 2.02 5.12
C ASP A 49 16.78 2.55 5.11
N THR A 50 17.73 1.68 4.78
CA THR A 50 19.14 2.02 4.86
C THR A 50 19.54 2.92 3.70
N GLU A 51 19.89 4.17 4.00
CA GLU A 51 20.56 5.06 3.05
C GLU A 51 21.93 4.46 2.74
N VAL A 52 22.12 4.01 1.48
CA VAL A 52 23.35 3.32 1.03
C VAL A 52 24.61 4.14 1.36
N GLU A 53 24.50 5.47 1.28
CA GLU A 53 25.59 6.40 1.59
C GLU A 53 25.89 6.48 3.09
N GLU A 54 24.89 6.35 3.96
CA GLU A 54 25.09 6.33 5.42
C GLU A 54 25.84 5.07 5.88
N VAL A 55 25.51 3.91 5.29
CA VAL A 55 26.25 2.68 5.58
C VAL A 55 27.68 2.82 5.15
N LYS A 56 27.95 3.24 3.91
CA LYS A 56 29.31 3.39 3.38
C LYS A 56 30.21 4.22 4.29
N ARG A 57 29.68 5.30 4.88
CA ARG A 57 30.39 6.15 5.85
C ARG A 57 30.73 5.42 7.16
N HIS A 58 29.85 4.54 7.64
CA HIS A 58 30.09 3.77 8.87
C HIS A 58 31.05 2.58 8.69
N ILE A 59 31.03 1.90 7.54
CA ILE A 59 31.92 0.75 7.27
C ILE A 59 33.32 1.17 6.78
N HIS A 60 33.47 2.39 6.23
CA HIS A 60 34.75 2.95 5.85
C HIS A 60 34.99 4.30 6.53
N PRO A 61 35.30 4.31 7.84
CA PRO A 61 35.72 5.53 8.51
C PRO A 61 37.13 5.89 8.01
N ASN A 62 37.22 6.88 7.13
CA ASN A 62 38.46 7.59 6.81
C ASN A 62 38.36 9.00 7.37
#